data_AF-A0A4R8ZIE7-F1
#
_entry.id   AF-A0A4R8ZIE7-F1
#
_cell.length_a   1.000
_cell.length_b   1.000
_cell.length_c   1.000
_cell.angle_alpha   90.00
_cell.angle_beta   90.00
_cell.angle_gamma   90.00
#
_symmetry.space_group_name_H-M   'P 1'
#
loop_
_entity.id
_entity.type
_entity.pdbx_description
1 polymer ?
#
loop_
_entity_poly.entity_id
_entity_poly.type
_entity_poly.pdbx_seq_one_letter_code
_entity_poly.pdbx_strand_id
1 'polypeptide(L)'
;MTDDTSTVRTASGVKAVLRLMRSDKSIVLEVTAVSSEATREFDSVYERALERYLEASVRNGIRYAGTPPLSGAHVVLAEICVIAPVAMQSIGREVRSVGGTGSEWTTRWVWDLSGIESIDGELVVQTHVDEIKLPLSRP
;
A
#
# COMPACT_ATOMS: atom_id res chain seq x y z
N MET A 1 -11.78 -8.75 -16.31
CA MET A 1 -10.89 -8.28 -15.25
C MET A 1 -10.41 -9.52 -14.52
N THR A 2 -9.14 -9.86 -14.68
CA THR A 2 -8.53 -11.01 -14.00
C THR A 2 -7.91 -10.52 -12.70
N ASP A 3 -8.06 -11.31 -11.65
CA ASP A 3 -7.64 -10.97 -10.30
C ASP A 3 -6.73 -12.07 -9.77
N ASP A 4 -5.44 -11.76 -9.63
CA ASP A 4 -4.47 -12.67 -9.03
C ASP A 4 -4.19 -12.23 -7.61
N THR A 5 -4.17 -13.19 -6.69
CA THR A 5 -3.84 -12.95 -5.30
C THR A 5 -2.53 -13.62 -4.93
N SER A 6 -1.71 -12.91 -4.17
CA SER A 6 -0.44 -13.41 -3.63
C SER A 6 -0.22 -12.77 -2.27
N THR A 7 0.78 -13.20 -1.51
CA THR A 7 1.00 -12.64 -0.18
C THR A 7 2.47 -12.43 0.11
N VAL A 8 2.85 -11.24 0.56
CA VAL A 8 4.22 -10.89 0.94
C VAL A 8 4.30 -10.67 2.44
N ARG A 9 5.50 -10.82 3.02
CA ARG A 9 5.76 -10.50 4.43
C ARG A 9 6.63 -9.27 4.59
N THR A 10 6.30 -8.43 5.57
CA THR A 10 7.13 -7.28 5.93
C THR A 10 8.25 -7.64 6.93
N ALA A 11 9.26 -6.79 7.09
CA ALA A 11 10.32 -6.96 8.07
C ALA A 11 9.78 -7.03 9.52
N SER A 12 8.69 -6.30 9.78
CA SER A 12 7.97 -6.33 11.06
C SER A 12 7.11 -7.59 11.27
N GLY A 13 7.15 -8.55 10.34
CA GLY A 13 6.40 -9.80 10.41
C GLY A 13 4.92 -9.70 10.00
N VAL A 14 4.47 -8.53 9.53
CA VAL A 14 3.11 -8.34 9.04
C VAL A 14 2.96 -9.00 7.67
N LYS A 15 1.97 -9.88 7.53
CA LYS A 15 1.61 -10.46 6.24
C LYS A 15 0.72 -9.46 5.49
N ALA A 16 0.97 -9.24 4.21
CA ALA A 16 0.13 -8.42 3.35
C ALA A 16 -0.34 -9.24 2.14
N VAL A 17 -1.60 -9.06 1.76
CA VAL A 17 -2.21 -9.65 0.56
C VAL A 17 -2.00 -8.69 -0.59
N LEU A 18 -1.41 -9.19 -1.66
CA LEU A 18 -1.27 -8.53 -2.95
C LEU A 18 -2.46 -8.93 -3.82
N ARG A 19 -3.16 -7.95 -4.37
CA ARG A 19 -4.28 -8.14 -5.29
C ARG A 19 -3.99 -7.41 -6.60
N LEU A 20 -3.71 -8.17 -7.65
CA LEU A 20 -3.38 -7.65 -8.97
C LEU A 20 -4.62 -7.71 -9.87
N MET A 21 -5.21 -6.54 -10.13
CA MET A 21 -6.34 -6.37 -11.03
C MET A 21 -5.85 -5.86 -12.39
N ARG A 22 -6.22 -6.59 -13.45
CA ARG A 22 -5.84 -6.26 -14.84
C ARG A 22 -7.06 -5.94 -15.70
N SER A 23 -6.95 -4.87 -16.48
CA SER A 23 -7.86 -4.51 -17.56
C SER A 23 -7.07 -4.13 -18.83
N ASP A 24 -7.75 -3.97 -19.96
CA ASP A 24 -7.12 -3.60 -21.23
C ASP A 24 -6.42 -2.23 -21.18
N LYS A 25 -6.83 -1.36 -20.26
CA LYS A 25 -6.35 0.03 -20.16
C LYS A 25 -5.70 0.36 -18.83
N SER A 26 -5.67 -0.56 -17.88
CA SER A 26 -5.12 -0.28 -16.56
C SER A 26 -4.65 -1.53 -15.84
N ILE A 27 -3.62 -1.35 -15.03
CA ILE A 27 -3.18 -2.31 -14.02
C ILE A 27 -3.32 -1.64 -12.66
N VAL A 28 -3.90 -2.35 -11.70
CA VAL A 28 -3.99 -1.92 -10.31
C VAL A 28 -3.40 -3.00 -9.43
N LEU A 29 -2.40 -2.65 -8.65
CA LEU A 29 -1.90 -3.49 -7.56
C LEU A 29 -2.37 -2.89 -6.24
N GLU A 30 -3.16 -3.64 -5.50
CA GLU A 30 -3.57 -3.29 -4.15
C GLU A 30 -2.86 -4.20 -3.15
N VAL A 31 -2.39 -3.62 -2.05
CA VAL A 31 -1.69 -4.33 -1.00
C VAL A 31 -2.34 -4.02 0.32
N THR A 32 -2.88 -5.05 0.96
CA THR A 32 -3.65 -4.92 2.20
C THR A 32 -3.03 -5.76 3.30
N ALA A 33 -2.74 -5.15 4.45
CA ALA A 33 -2.24 -5.88 5.61
C ALA A 33 -3.30 -6.88 6.11
N VAL A 34 -2.86 -8.10 6.44
CA VAL A 34 -3.70 -9.10 7.09
C VAL A 34 -3.78 -8.75 8.57
N SER A 35 -5.01 -8.68 9.09
CA SER A 35 -5.23 -8.47 10.52
C SER A 35 -4.54 -9.55 11.35
N SER A 36 -3.77 -9.11 12.34
CA SER A 36 -2.97 -9.94 13.23
C SER A 36 -2.89 -9.30 14.62
N GLU A 37 -2.19 -9.93 15.56
CA GLU A 37 -1.88 -9.30 16.84
C GLU A 37 -1.01 -8.05 16.67
N ALA A 38 0.03 -8.13 15.82
CA ALA A 38 0.93 -7.02 15.55
C ALA A 38 0.22 -5.79 14.94
N THR A 39 -0.72 -6.00 14.01
CA THR A 39 -1.48 -4.88 13.43
C THR A 39 -2.42 -4.25 14.46
N ARG A 40 -3.07 -5.07 15.31
CA ARG A 40 -3.95 -4.58 16.38
C ARG A 40 -3.19 -3.80 17.45
N GLU A 41 -2.00 -4.26 17.84
CA GLU A 41 -1.15 -3.55 18.79
C GLU A 41 -0.76 -2.17 18.23
N PHE A 42 -0.32 -2.12 16.97
CA PHE A 42 0.01 -0.86 16.32
C PHE A 42 -1.21 0.08 16.23
N ASP A 43 -2.37 -0.42 15.82
CA ASP A 43 -3.61 0.36 15.75
C ASP A 43 -3.96 0.97 17.10
N SER A 44 -3.83 0.22 18.20
CA SER A 44 -4.10 0.73 19.56
C SER A 44 -3.15 1.86 19.98
N VAL A 45 -1.89 1.80 19.54
CA VAL A 45 -0.91 2.87 19.79
C VAL A 45 -1.21 4.10 18.93
N TYR A 46 -1.56 3.87 17.65
CA TYR A 46 -1.95 4.91 16.72
C TYR A 46 -3.20 5.67 17.18
N GLU A 47 -4.25 4.96 17.62
CA GLU A 47 -5.49 5.56 18.13
C GLU A 47 -5.21 6.52 19.29
N ARG A 48 -4.43 6.07 20.29
CA ARG A 48 -4.04 6.92 21.42
C ARG A 48 -3.22 8.14 21.00
N ALA A 49 -2.32 7.97 20.03
CA ALA A 49 -1.52 9.08 19.52
C ALA A 49 -2.39 10.08 18.73
N LEU A 50 -3.38 9.58 17.98
CA LEU A 50 -4.31 10.37 17.20
C LEU A 50 -5.23 11.18 18.11
N GLU A 51 -5.79 10.56 19.15
CA GLU A 51 -6.58 11.26 20.18
C GLU A 51 -5.81 12.43 20.78
N ARG A 52 -4.57 12.21 21.22
CA ARG A 52 -3.71 13.27 21.77
C ARG A 52 -3.46 14.39 20.76
N TYR A 53 -3.22 14.05 19.49
CA TYR A 53 -3.02 15.03 18.43
C TYR A 53 -4.29 15.85 18.18
N LEU A 54 -5.46 15.21 18.15
CA LEU A 54 -6.75 15.87 17.96
C LEU A 54 -7.09 16.78 19.14
N GLU A 55 -6.87 16.35 20.37
CA GLU A 55 -7.03 17.18 21.58
C GLU A 55 -6.12 18.41 21.55
N ALA A 56 -4.83 18.22 21.20
CA ALA A 56 -3.88 19.32 21.05
C ALA A 56 -4.28 20.27 19.92
N SER A 57 -4.81 19.74 18.82
CA SER A 57 -5.32 20.52 17.68
C SER A 57 -6.52 21.37 18.06
N VAL A 58 -7.44 20.83 18.86
CA VAL A 58 -8.61 21.57 19.35
C VAL A 58 -8.19 22.64 20.36
N ARG A 59 -7.26 22.32 21.27
CA ARG A 59 -6.85 23.24 22.35
C ARG A 59 -5.94 24.37 21.88
N ASN A 60 -4.97 24.07 21.02
CA ASN A 60 -3.89 24.99 20.66
C ASN A 60 -3.95 25.45 19.20
N GLY A 61 -4.82 24.84 18.39
CA GLY A 61 -4.84 25.01 16.93
C GLY A 61 -3.86 24.06 16.23
N ILE A 62 -4.24 23.60 15.02
CA ILE A 62 -3.52 22.58 14.23
C ILE A 62 -2.03 22.93 14.06
N ARG A 63 -1.70 24.22 13.85
CA ARG A 63 -0.32 24.69 13.67
C ARG A 63 0.59 24.38 14.86
N TYR A 64 0.04 24.27 16.07
CA TYR A 64 0.78 24.07 17.32
C TYR A 64 0.53 22.69 17.94
N ALA A 65 -0.21 21.82 17.26
CA ALA A 65 -0.54 20.47 17.71
C ALA A 65 0.60 19.45 17.48
N GLY A 66 1.67 19.86 16.78
CA GLY A 66 2.73 18.96 16.34
C GLY A 66 2.38 18.27 15.02
N THR A 67 3.00 17.11 14.79
CA THR A 67 2.78 16.31 13.57
C THR A 67 1.74 15.23 13.86
N PRO A 68 0.76 14.99 12.97
CA PRO A 68 -0.18 13.87 13.13
C PRO A 68 0.57 12.53 13.12
N PRO A 69 0.11 11.53 13.89
CA PRO A 69 0.71 10.20 13.83
C PRO A 69 0.56 9.60 12.44
N LEU A 70 1.55 8.80 12.03
CA LEU A 70 1.51 8.05 10.78
C LEU A 70 0.74 6.75 10.98
N SER A 71 -0.15 6.41 10.04
CA SER A 71 -0.90 5.14 10.09
C SER A 71 0.01 3.93 9.80
N GLY A 72 -0.45 2.73 10.12
CA GLY A 72 0.31 1.51 9.86
C GLY A 72 0.62 1.30 8.37
N ALA A 73 -0.24 1.78 7.46
CA ALA A 73 0.08 1.79 6.02
C ALA A 73 1.33 2.64 5.71
N HIS A 74 1.49 3.80 6.36
CA HIS A 74 2.63 4.70 6.13
C HIS A 74 3.93 4.22 6.80
N VAL A 75 3.83 3.42 7.85
CA VAL A 75 4.99 2.95 8.60
C VAL A 75 5.42 1.55 8.16
N VAL A 76 4.46 0.64 8.01
CA VAL A 76 4.71 -0.78 7.79
C VAL A 76 4.61 -1.17 6.32
N LEU A 77 3.61 -0.69 5.57
CA LEU A 77 3.50 -1.02 4.15
C LEU A 77 4.40 -0.16 3.27
N ALA A 78 4.96 0.93 3.80
CA ALA A 78 5.86 1.81 3.07
C ALA A 78 7.21 1.14 2.70
N GLU A 79 7.57 0.03 3.34
CA GLU A 79 8.75 -0.75 2.92
C GLU A 79 8.52 -1.53 1.62
N ILE A 80 7.25 -1.76 1.24
CA ILE A 80 6.90 -2.55 0.07
C ILE A 80 7.25 -1.73 -1.17
N CYS A 81 8.23 -2.22 -1.92
CA CYS A 81 8.71 -1.62 -3.15
C CYS A 81 8.15 -2.40 -4.34
N VAL A 82 7.57 -1.69 -5.30
CA VAL A 82 7.01 -2.29 -6.52
C VAL A 82 7.79 -1.81 -7.73
N ILE A 83 8.51 -2.74 -8.37
CA ILE A 83 9.28 -2.50 -9.57
C ILE A 83 8.43 -2.92 -10.77
N ALA A 84 8.03 -1.95 -11.57
CA ALA A 84 7.29 -2.20 -12.81
C ALA A 84 8.25 -2.41 -14.00
N PRO A 85 7.80 -3.12 -15.06
CA PRO A 85 8.54 -3.19 -16.32
C PRO A 85 8.84 -1.81 -16.89
N VAL A 86 9.92 -1.71 -17.67
CA VAL A 86 10.42 -0.43 -18.23
C VAL A 86 9.32 0.37 -18.95
N ALA A 87 8.45 -0.30 -19.71
CA ALA A 87 7.34 0.32 -20.42
C ALA A 87 6.31 1.01 -19.49
N MET A 88 6.25 0.63 -18.22
CA MET A 88 5.33 1.15 -17.21
C MET A 88 5.97 2.13 -16.23
N GLN A 89 7.31 2.19 -16.15
CA GLN A 89 8.02 2.97 -15.13
C GLN A 89 7.73 4.47 -15.22
N SER A 90 7.55 5.02 -16.42
CA SER A 90 7.24 6.44 -16.63
C SER A 90 5.76 6.79 -16.55
N ILE A 91 4.87 5.80 -16.39
CA ILE A 91 3.40 5.96 -16.49
C ILE A 91 2.70 5.55 -15.18
N GLY A 92 3.42 4.87 -14.29
CA GLY A 92 2.91 4.47 -12.99
C GLY A 92 2.67 5.65 -12.06
N ARG A 93 1.49 5.68 -11.45
CA ARG A 93 1.18 6.55 -10.32
C ARG A 93 1.02 5.69 -9.08
N GLU A 94 1.92 5.87 -8.14
CA GLU A 94 1.72 5.40 -6.78
C GLU A 94 0.65 6.28 -6.12
N VAL A 95 -0.43 5.66 -5.66
CA VAL A 95 -1.46 6.33 -4.86
C VAL A 95 -1.48 5.64 -3.51
N ARG A 96 -0.64 6.12 -2.60
CA ARG A 96 -0.76 5.77 -1.19
C ARG A 96 -2.10 6.30 -0.70
N SER A 97 -3.07 5.42 -0.53
CA SER A 97 -4.35 5.83 0.04
C SER A 97 -4.10 6.27 1.47
N VAL A 98 -4.29 7.57 1.72
CA VAL A 98 -4.27 8.15 3.06
C VAL A 98 -5.62 7.82 3.70
N GLY A 99 -5.73 6.63 4.27
CA GLY A 99 -6.75 6.35 5.28
C GLY A 99 -7.63 5.14 5.01
N GLY A 100 -7.75 4.34 6.06
CA GLY A 100 -8.98 3.72 6.51
C GLY A 100 -9.03 3.95 8.03
N THR A 101 -10.15 4.43 8.55
CA THR A 101 -10.37 4.74 9.97
C THR A 101 -10.52 3.48 10.85
N GLY A 102 -9.89 2.37 10.49
CA GLY A 102 -9.99 1.11 11.21
C GLY A 102 -9.37 -0.06 10.44
N SER A 103 -8.42 -0.74 11.07
CA SER A 103 -7.97 -2.12 10.83
C SER A 103 -7.43 -2.55 9.45
N GLU A 104 -7.66 -1.80 8.37
CA GLU A 104 -7.25 -2.18 7.01
C GLU A 104 -6.18 -1.21 6.50
N TRP A 105 -4.92 -1.59 6.67
CA TRP A 105 -3.80 -0.85 6.09
C TRP A 105 -3.70 -1.23 4.62
N THR A 106 -3.90 -0.26 3.73
CA THR A 106 -3.92 -0.52 2.28
C THR A 106 -3.06 0.47 1.52
N THR A 107 -2.23 -0.02 0.59
CA THR A 107 -1.46 0.79 -0.37
C THR A 107 -1.83 0.37 -1.79
N ARG A 108 -1.93 1.33 -2.73
CA ARG A 108 -2.36 1.07 -4.10
C ARG A 108 -1.41 1.70 -5.12
N TRP A 109 -1.09 0.93 -6.15
CA TRP A 109 -0.38 1.41 -7.34
C TRP A 109 -1.31 1.29 -8.54
N VAL A 110 -1.36 2.34 -9.36
CA VAL A 110 -2.20 2.39 -10.55
C VAL A 110 -1.34 2.77 -11.74
N TRP A 111 -1.39 1.96 -12.78
CA TRP A 111 -0.80 2.25 -14.08
C TRP A 111 -1.92 2.42 -15.11
N ASP A 112 -1.95 3.58 -15.77
CA ASP A 112 -2.80 3.81 -16.94
C ASP A 112 -2.04 3.32 -18.17
N LEU A 113 -2.63 2.38 -18.91
CA LEU A 113 -2.02 1.78 -20.09
C LEU A 113 -2.55 2.38 -21.39
N SER A 114 -3.31 3.49 -21.30
CA SER A 114 -3.87 4.15 -22.48
C SER A 114 -2.76 4.55 -23.45
N GLY A 115 -2.76 3.95 -24.65
CA GLY A 115 -1.74 4.17 -25.67
C GLY A 115 -0.57 3.18 -25.66
N ILE A 116 -0.60 2.16 -24.81
CA ILE A 116 0.39 1.07 -24.79
C ILE A 116 -0.21 -0.15 -25.50
N GLU A 117 0.38 -0.56 -26.62
CA GLU A 117 -0.14 -1.65 -27.45
C GLU A 117 -0.03 -3.03 -26.80
N SER A 118 1.03 -3.28 -26.02
CA SER A 118 1.25 -4.51 -25.27
C SER A 118 2.20 -4.29 -24.09
N ILE A 119 2.01 -5.08 -23.03
CA ILE A 119 2.89 -5.11 -21.87
C ILE A 119 3.16 -6.56 -21.56
N ASP A 120 4.37 -6.98 -21.85
CA ASP A 120 4.90 -8.27 -21.43
C ASP A 120 5.87 -8.05 -20.27
N GLY A 121 5.78 -8.90 -19.24
CA GLY A 121 6.67 -8.85 -18.09
C GLY A 121 5.98 -9.21 -16.78
N GLU A 122 6.60 -8.79 -15.69
CA GLU A 122 6.15 -9.05 -14.32
C GLU A 122 6.29 -7.78 -13.47
N LEU A 123 5.39 -7.60 -12.50
CA LEU A 123 5.64 -6.70 -11.39
C LEU A 123 6.48 -7.46 -10.36
N VAL A 124 7.60 -6.86 -9.95
CA VAL A 124 8.39 -7.39 -8.84
C VAL A 124 8.02 -6.62 -7.58
N VAL A 125 7.43 -7.30 -6.62
CA VAL A 125 7.08 -6.76 -5.31
C VAL A 125 8.12 -7.24 -4.31
N GLN A 126 8.85 -6.31 -3.71
CA GLN A 126 9.94 -6.57 -2.79
C GLN A 126 9.66 -5.97 -1.41
N THR A 127 10.05 -6.70 -0.38
CA THR A 127 10.26 -6.18 0.98
C THR A 127 11.70 -6.46 1.39
N HIS A 128 12.06 -6.08 2.61
CA HIS A 128 13.37 -6.44 3.16
C HIS A 128 13.58 -7.95 3.36
N VAL A 129 12.51 -8.74 3.39
CA VAL A 129 12.55 -10.16 3.78
C VAL A 129 11.90 -11.10 2.77
N ASP A 130 11.27 -10.56 1.72
CA ASP A 130 10.46 -11.34 0.78
C ASP A 130 10.45 -10.69 -0.62
N GLU A 131 10.27 -11.50 -1.65
CA GLU A 131 10.15 -11.06 -3.04
C GLU A 131 9.14 -11.92 -3.79
N ILE A 132 8.22 -11.26 -4.51
CA ILE A 132 7.22 -11.91 -5.33
C ILE A 132 7.20 -11.30 -6.73
N LYS A 133 7.10 -12.18 -7.73
CA LYS A 133 6.92 -11.82 -9.14
C LYS A 133 5.47 -12.07 -9.53
N LEU A 134 4.78 -11.03 -9.97
CA LEU A 134 3.40 -11.09 -10.41
C LEU A 134 3.37 -10.95 -11.94
N PRO A 135 2.99 -12.01 -12.69
CA PRO A 135 2.97 -11.95 -14.14
C PRO A 135 1.91 -10.96 -14.62
N LEU A 136 2.27 -10.14 -15.62
CA LEU A 136 1.37 -9.16 -16.23
C LEU A 136 0.62 -9.69 -17.45
N SER A 137 0.74 -11.00 -17.72
CA SER A 137 0.08 -11.67 -18.85
C SER A 137 -1.37 -11.22 -18.97
N ARG A 138 -1.78 -10.90 -20.21
CA ARG A 138 -3.19 -10.57 -20.51
C ARG A 138 -4.10 -11.71 -20.07
N PRO A 139 -5.35 -11.40 -19.66
CA PRO A 139 -6.40 -12.40 -19.47
C PRO A 139 -6.55 -13.36 -20.64
#